data_AF-A0A9W7XUS7-F1
#
_entry.id   AF-A0A9W7XUS7-F1
#
_cell.length_a   1.000
_cell.length_b   1.000
_cell.length_c   1.000
_cell.angle_alpha   90.00
_cell.angle_beta   90.00
_cell.angle_gamma   90.00
#
_symmetry.space_group_name_H-M   'P 1'
#
loop_
_entity.id
_entity.type
_entity.pdbx_description
1 polymer ?
#
loop_
_entity_poly.entity_id
_entity_poly.type
_entity_poly.pdbx_seq_one_letter_code
_entity_poly.pdbx_strand_id
1 'polypeptide(L)'
;MKFSLATALLLLATASAAPLAAPAPAPVDSPLVARAAIKINTSAVRQAISLDNSAAGKQAAAISNLQSAISKLGSSSGSAISAARNAHQNAIRAQQQARAATLAAANALKRLV
;
A
#
# COMPACT_ATOMS: atom_id res chain seq x y z
N MET A 1 -18.52 30.10 9.14
CA MET A 1 -17.24 29.37 9.29
C MET A 1 -17.49 27.89 9.05
N LYS A 2 -17.09 27.34 7.90
CA LYS A 2 -17.12 25.90 7.62
C LYS A 2 -15.80 25.57 6.94
N PHE A 3 -14.81 25.16 7.74
CA PHE A 3 -13.49 24.80 7.24
C PHE A 3 -13.59 23.47 6.48
N SER A 4 -13.05 23.52 5.25
CA SER A 4 -13.02 22.45 4.28
C SER A 4 -12.11 21.31 4.74
N LEU A 5 -12.54 20.07 4.51
CA LEU A 5 -11.74 18.84 4.66
C LEU A 5 -10.45 18.84 3.81
N ALA A 6 -10.25 19.82 2.94
CA ALA A 6 -9.06 19.98 2.12
C ALA A 6 -7.82 20.51 2.88
N THR A 7 -7.95 20.97 4.13
CA THR A 7 -6.82 21.55 4.90
C THR A 7 -6.08 20.53 5.77
N ALA A 8 -6.61 19.32 5.97
CA ALA A 8 -6.00 18.32 6.85
C ALA A 8 -4.92 17.45 6.18
N LEU A 9 -4.91 17.38 4.84
CA LEU A 9 -4.00 16.49 4.08
C LEU A 9 -2.72 17.18 3.57
N LEU A 10 -2.61 18.50 3.70
CA LEU A 10 -1.44 19.25 3.24
C LEU A 10 -0.33 19.38 4.31
N LEU A 11 -0.60 19.03 5.57
CA LEU A 11 0.37 19.16 6.67
C LEU A 11 1.30 17.96 6.85
N LEU A 12 1.12 16.86 6.10
CA LEU A 12 1.95 15.65 6.24
C LEU A 12 3.14 15.58 5.27
N ALA A 13 3.31 16.57 4.37
CA ALA A 13 4.27 16.49 3.27
C ALA A 13 5.46 17.48 3.36
N THR A 14 5.59 18.29 4.41
CA THR A 14 6.63 19.33 4.49
C THR A 14 7.53 19.31 5.74
N ALA A 15 7.66 18.17 6.43
CA ALA A 15 8.79 17.95 7.35
C ALA A 15 9.92 17.26 6.58
N SER A 16 10.56 17.97 5.64
CA SER A 16 11.87 18.62 5.82
C SER A 16 13.01 17.64 6.07
N ALA A 17 13.95 17.64 5.13
CA ALA A 17 15.19 16.90 5.12
C ALA A 17 16.23 17.36 6.17
N ALA A 18 17.16 16.43 6.47
CA ALA A 18 18.50 16.55 7.06
C ALA A 18 18.65 16.48 8.60
N PRO A 19 19.80 16.00 9.15
CA PRO A 19 20.77 14.97 8.72
C PRO A 19 20.86 13.77 9.71
N LEU A 20 21.65 12.73 9.39
CA LEU A 20 21.91 11.58 10.28
C LEU A 20 22.51 12.03 11.63
N ALA A 21 21.83 11.70 12.73
CA ALA A 21 22.35 11.80 14.11
C ALA A 21 22.55 10.40 14.71
N ALA A 22 23.67 10.23 15.43
CA ALA A 22 24.14 8.99 16.06
C ALA A 22 23.14 8.41 17.09
N PRO A 23 23.18 7.09 17.38
CA PRO A 23 22.17 6.41 18.21
C PRO A 23 22.24 6.85 19.67
N ALA A 24 21.14 7.40 20.18
CA ALA A 24 20.94 7.69 21.60
C ALA A 24 20.40 6.43 22.34
N PRO A 25 20.79 6.20 23.61
CA PRO A 25 20.44 4.99 24.36
C PRO A 25 18.95 4.90 24.69
N ALA A 26 18.42 3.67 24.63
CA ALA A 26 17.02 3.35 24.80
C ALA A 26 16.51 3.61 26.23
N PRO A 27 15.34 4.26 26.42
CA PRO A 27 14.70 4.33 27.72
C PRO A 27 13.92 3.06 28.04
N VAL A 28 14.47 2.33 29.03
CA VAL A 28 13.84 1.52 30.10
C VAL A 28 12.39 1.05 29.92
N ASP A 29 12.25 -0.28 29.95
CA ASP A 29 11.03 -1.05 30.16
C ASP A 29 10.17 -0.50 31.31
N SER A 30 8.98 -0.02 31.00
CA SER A 30 7.88 0.15 31.96
C SER A 30 6.82 -0.93 31.70
N PRO A 31 6.45 -1.72 32.73
CA PRO A 31 5.70 -2.96 32.56
C PRO A 31 4.20 -2.70 32.37
N LEU A 32 3.60 -3.35 31.37
CA LEU A 32 2.26 -3.96 31.44
C LEU A 32 1.04 -3.14 31.93
N VAL A 33 1.06 -1.80 31.89
CA VAL A 33 -0.13 -0.99 32.22
C VAL A 33 -0.81 -0.52 30.93
N ALA A 34 -2.07 -0.92 30.78
CA ALA A 34 -2.98 -0.67 29.66
C ALA A 34 -2.81 -1.59 28.42
N ARG A 35 -2.84 -2.91 28.62
CA ARG A 35 -3.64 -3.75 27.69
C ARG A 35 -5.11 -3.35 27.85
N ALA A 36 -5.50 -2.20 27.30
CA ALA A 36 -6.90 -1.88 27.11
C ALA A 36 -7.53 -3.08 26.39
N ALA A 37 -8.59 -3.64 26.94
CA ALA A 37 -9.36 -4.67 26.26
C ALA A 37 -9.94 -4.04 24.99
N ILE A 38 -9.23 -4.16 23.87
CA ILE A 38 -9.68 -3.66 22.58
C ILE A 38 -10.90 -4.50 22.21
N LYS A 39 -12.09 -3.92 22.38
CA LYS A 39 -13.34 -4.54 21.92
C LYS A 39 -13.37 -4.45 20.40
N ILE A 40 -12.98 -5.52 19.73
CA ILE A 40 -12.93 -5.58 18.28
C ILE A 40 -14.35 -5.60 17.72
N ASN A 41 -14.69 -4.60 16.90
CA ASN A 41 -15.93 -4.61 16.14
C ASN A 41 -15.77 -5.55 14.93
N THR A 42 -16.16 -6.80 15.10
CA THR A 42 -16.00 -7.85 14.08
C THR A 42 -16.74 -7.55 12.77
N SER A 43 -17.84 -6.80 12.81
CA SER A 43 -18.54 -6.35 11.59
C SER A 43 -17.72 -5.33 10.80
N ALA A 44 -17.08 -4.38 11.48
CA ALA A 44 -16.18 -3.41 10.84
C ALA A 44 -14.94 -4.11 10.24
N VAL A 45 -14.37 -5.10 10.94
CA VAL A 45 -13.22 -5.86 10.42
C VAL A 45 -13.61 -6.71 9.20
N ARG A 46 -14.79 -7.36 9.22
CA ARG A 46 -15.30 -8.08 8.04
C ARG A 46 -15.52 -7.16 6.85
N GLN A 47 -16.05 -5.97 7.06
CA GLN A 47 -16.20 -4.97 6.01
C GLN A 47 -14.84 -4.55 5.42
N ALA A 48 -13.85 -4.30 6.27
CA ALA A 48 -12.49 -3.96 5.83
C ALA A 48 -11.85 -5.08 4.99
N ILE A 49 -11.94 -6.34 5.44
CA ILE A 49 -11.47 -7.51 4.67
C ILE A 49 -12.13 -7.58 3.28
N SER A 50 -13.43 -7.30 3.21
CA SER A 50 -14.16 -7.29 1.93
C SER A 50 -13.65 -6.19 0.98
N LEU A 51 -13.32 -5.01 1.51
CA LEU A 51 -12.77 -3.91 0.73
C LEU A 51 -11.36 -4.25 0.20
N ASP A 52 -10.50 -4.82 1.05
CA ASP A 52 -9.16 -5.25 0.64
C ASP A 52 -9.21 -6.34 -0.42
N ASN A 53 -10.08 -7.34 -0.28
CA ASN A 53 -10.27 -8.37 -1.31
C ASN A 53 -10.76 -7.79 -2.64
N SER A 54 -11.66 -6.80 -2.60
CA SER A 54 -12.10 -6.09 -3.80
C SER A 54 -10.94 -5.32 -4.46
N ALA A 55 -10.11 -4.64 -3.67
CA ALA A 55 -8.93 -3.94 -4.15
C ALA A 55 -7.90 -4.90 -4.78
N ALA A 56 -7.67 -6.06 -4.16
CA ALA A 56 -6.80 -7.11 -4.70
C ALA A 56 -7.31 -7.64 -6.06
N GLY A 57 -8.63 -7.75 -6.23
CA GLY A 57 -9.25 -8.09 -7.51
C GLY A 57 -8.99 -7.04 -8.61
N LYS A 58 -9.16 -5.75 -8.28
CA LYS A 58 -8.86 -4.64 -9.20
C LYS A 58 -7.39 -4.60 -9.60
N GLN A 59 -6.48 -4.83 -8.65
CA GLN A 59 -5.04 -4.91 -8.91
C GLN A 59 -4.71 -6.10 -9.83
N ALA A 60 -5.34 -7.26 -9.64
CA ALA A 60 -5.16 -8.42 -10.51
C ALA A 60 -5.60 -8.13 -11.96
N ALA A 61 -6.75 -7.47 -12.14
CA ALA A 61 -7.22 -7.03 -13.45
C ALA A 61 -6.24 -6.02 -14.10
N ALA A 62 -5.74 -5.06 -13.32
CA ALA A 62 -4.75 -4.10 -13.80
C ALA A 62 -3.44 -4.78 -14.25
N ILE A 63 -2.95 -5.78 -13.49
CA ILE A 63 -1.78 -6.59 -13.89
C ILE A 63 -2.05 -7.29 -15.23
N SER A 64 -3.21 -7.92 -15.39
CA SER A 64 -3.57 -8.62 -16.64
C SER A 64 -3.63 -7.67 -17.84
N ASN A 65 -4.23 -6.48 -17.67
CA ASN A 65 -4.27 -5.45 -18.72
C ASN A 65 -2.87 -4.98 -19.11
N LEU A 66 -1.98 -4.77 -18.14
CA LEU A 66 -0.59 -4.39 -18.39
C LEU A 66 0.19 -5.50 -19.12
N GLN A 67 -0.02 -6.76 -18.75
CA GLN A 67 0.58 -7.91 -19.45
C GLN A 67 0.12 -7.98 -20.92
N SER A 68 -1.18 -7.77 -21.18
CA SER A 68 -1.71 -7.70 -22.54
C SER A 68 -1.15 -6.53 -23.34
N ALA A 69 -0.93 -5.37 -22.72
CA ALA A 69 -0.29 -4.23 -23.37
C ALA A 69 1.16 -4.54 -23.77
N ILE A 70 1.94 -5.17 -22.88
CA ILE A 70 3.31 -5.62 -23.18
C ILE A 70 3.33 -6.63 -24.32
N SER A 71 2.42 -7.61 -24.34
CA SER A 71 2.40 -8.64 -25.39
C SER A 71 2.13 -8.03 -26.77
N LYS A 72 1.28 -6.99 -26.85
CA LYS A 72 1.01 -6.23 -28.08
C LYS A 72 2.23 -5.42 -28.56
N LEU A 73 3.09 -4.98 -27.65
CA LEU A 73 4.38 -4.35 -27.99
C LEU A 73 5.41 -5.36 -28.53
N GLY A 74 5.21 -6.66 -28.28
CA GLY A 74 6.14 -7.74 -28.65
C GLY A 74 6.39 -7.92 -30.15
N SER A 75 5.56 -7.31 -31.01
CA SER A 75 5.69 -7.38 -32.47
C SER A 75 6.51 -6.24 -33.08
N SER A 76 6.95 -5.28 -32.27
CA SER A 76 7.43 -3.98 -32.75
C SER A 76 8.87 -3.72 -32.26
N SER A 77 9.80 -3.37 -33.15
CA SER A 77 11.21 -3.14 -32.83
C SER A 77 11.56 -1.63 -32.76
N GLY A 78 12.31 -1.23 -31.73
CA GLY A 78 12.77 0.15 -31.55
C GLY A 78 13.14 0.49 -30.09
N SER A 79 14.06 1.45 -29.91
CA SER A 79 14.53 1.92 -28.58
C SER A 79 13.37 2.39 -27.68
N ALA A 80 12.43 3.17 -28.22
CA ALA A 80 11.26 3.67 -27.49
C ALA A 80 10.31 2.55 -27.02
N ILE A 81 10.17 1.49 -27.83
CA ILE A 81 9.29 0.35 -27.51
C ILE A 81 9.93 -0.52 -26.41
N SER A 82 11.26 -0.66 -26.42
CA SER A 82 11.99 -1.30 -25.33
C SER A 82 11.88 -0.50 -24.02
N ALA A 83 12.00 0.83 -24.07
CA ALA A 83 11.78 1.69 -22.90
C ALA A 83 10.35 1.58 -22.35
N ALA A 84 9.33 1.58 -23.22
CA ALA A 84 7.94 1.38 -22.85
C ALA A 84 7.69 0.01 -22.20
N ARG A 85 8.27 -1.07 -22.75
CA ARG A 85 8.18 -2.41 -22.14
C ARG A 85 8.81 -2.44 -20.75
N ASN A 86 9.99 -1.84 -20.58
CA ASN A 86 10.65 -1.76 -19.27
C ASN A 86 9.81 -0.99 -18.25
N ALA A 87 9.20 0.14 -18.66
CA ALA A 87 8.29 0.91 -17.82
C ALA A 87 7.05 0.10 -17.41
N HIS A 88 6.42 -0.62 -18.35
CA HIS A 88 5.28 -1.49 -18.04
C HIS A 88 5.66 -2.66 -17.14
N GLN A 89 6.84 -3.27 -17.31
CA GLN A 89 7.33 -4.32 -16.41
C GLN A 89 7.58 -3.78 -14.99
N ASN A 90 8.13 -2.57 -14.85
CA ASN A 90 8.25 -1.90 -13.56
C ASN A 90 6.86 -1.69 -12.91
N ALA A 91 5.87 -1.24 -13.69
CA ALA A 91 4.51 -1.04 -13.22
C ALA A 91 3.85 -2.36 -12.76
N ILE A 92 4.04 -3.46 -13.49
CA ILE A 92 3.54 -4.79 -13.09
C ILE A 92 4.17 -5.22 -11.75
N ARG A 93 5.48 -5.04 -11.58
CA ARG A 93 6.16 -5.37 -10.32
C ARG A 93 5.59 -4.56 -9.15
N ALA A 94 5.38 -3.25 -9.35
CA ALA A 94 4.76 -2.41 -8.32
C ALA A 94 3.33 -2.86 -7.99
N GLN A 95 2.52 -3.23 -8.99
CA GLN A 95 1.16 -3.74 -8.78
C GLN A 95 1.15 -5.10 -8.07
N GLN A 96 2.12 -5.97 -8.36
CA GLN A 96 2.27 -7.25 -7.65
C GLN A 96 2.62 -7.04 -6.18
N GLN A 97 3.50 -6.09 -5.87
CA GLN A 97 3.81 -5.70 -4.49
C GLN A 97 2.59 -5.12 -3.78
N ALA A 98 1.84 -4.23 -4.44
CA ALA A 98 0.61 -3.66 -3.89
C ALA A 98 -0.44 -4.76 -3.60
N ARG A 99 -0.57 -5.75 -4.49
CA ARG A 99 -1.44 -6.91 -4.28
C ARG A 99 -0.97 -7.77 -3.11
N ALA A 100 0.31 -8.06 -3.00
CA ALA A 100 0.85 -8.82 -1.88
C ALA A 100 0.62 -8.10 -0.53
N ALA A 101 0.84 -6.78 -0.49
CA ALA A 101 0.57 -5.97 0.70
C ALA A 101 -0.92 -5.96 1.07
N THR A 102 -1.81 -5.85 0.08
CA THR A 102 -3.27 -5.87 0.28
C THR A 102 -3.73 -7.23 0.82
N LEU A 103 -3.19 -8.34 0.29
CA LEU A 103 -3.47 -9.68 0.81
C LEU A 103 -2.91 -9.90 2.21
N ALA A 104 -1.73 -9.35 2.50
CA ALA A 104 -1.15 -9.40 3.85
C ALA A 104 -2.01 -8.62 4.85
N ALA A 105 -2.52 -7.44 4.47
CA ALA A 105 -3.46 -6.66 5.28
C ALA A 105 -4.75 -7.43 5.55
N ALA A 106 -5.37 -8.00 4.51
CA ALA A 106 -6.57 -8.82 4.67
C ALA A 106 -6.33 -10.02 5.60
N ASN A 107 -5.16 -10.67 5.51
CA ASN A 107 -4.80 -11.79 6.38
C ASN A 107 -4.52 -11.35 7.82
N ALA A 108 -3.89 -10.20 8.03
CA ALA A 108 -3.70 -9.62 9.35
C ALA A 108 -5.06 -9.30 10.00
N LEU A 109 -5.99 -8.70 9.24
CA LEU A 109 -7.35 -8.44 9.70
C LEU A 109 -8.12 -9.72 10.04
N LYS A 110 -7.97 -10.81 9.27
CA LYS A 110 -8.56 -12.12 9.60
C LYS A 110 -8.07 -12.68 10.93
N ARG A 111 -6.83 -12.39 11.33
CA ARG A 111 -6.26 -12.84 12.62
C ARG A 111 -6.83 -12.06 13.82
N LEU A 112 -7.54 -10.96 13.58
CA LEU A 112 -8.17 -10.13 14.61
C LEU A 112 -9.62 -10.53 14.90
N VAL A 113 -10.22 -11.42 14.10
CA VAL A 113 -11.63 -11.85 14.20
C VAL A 113 -11.72 -13.28 14.71
#